data_AF-A0A7X8Z266-F1
#
_entry.id   AF-A0A7X8Z266-F1
#
_cell.length_a   1.000
_cell.length_b   1.000
_cell.length_c   1.000
_cell.angle_alpha   90.00
_cell.angle_beta   90.00
_cell.angle_gamma   90.00
#
_symmetry.space_group_name_H-M   'P 1'
#
loop_
_entity.id
_entity.type
_entity.pdbx_description
1 polymer ?
#
loop_
_entity_poly.entity_id
_entity_poly.type
_entity_poly.pdbx_seq_one_letter_code
_entity_poly.pdbx_strand_id
1 'polypeptide(L)'
;MDTSNSDRPIVCIFGSYSPKPGEPLFELAYAIGQALAKAGFTVCNGGYDGTMLASAQGAKEAGRATIGVTCSIFGGYRGQTLKANHFIDREIHHDNVLARIDAMIRMSRGYVVLEGGTGTLSEFGLLWEYVAKGLVEPGPSSLSVISGNRWLSGSFPSAPGTAGTFTALIPRNRSP
;
A
#
# COMPACT_ATOMS: atom_id res chain seq x y z
N MET A 1 -19.98 27.92 3.16
CA MET A 1 -18.69 27.55 2.54
C MET A 1 -17.96 26.74 3.60
N ASP A 2 -17.93 25.41 3.42
CA ASP A 2 -17.36 24.49 4.40
C ASP A 2 -15.84 24.43 4.24
N THR A 3 -15.12 24.82 5.29
CA THR A 3 -13.65 24.87 5.38
C THR A 3 -13.06 23.58 5.97
N SER A 4 -13.63 22.41 5.70
CA SER A 4 -13.05 21.13 6.16
C SER A 4 -11.92 20.62 5.25
N ASN A 5 -10.83 21.39 5.11
CA ASN A 5 -9.57 20.86 4.57
C ASN A 5 -8.77 20.19 5.70
N SER A 6 -9.38 19.18 6.34
CA SER A 6 -8.71 18.34 7.33
C SER A 6 -8.00 17.21 6.59
N ASP A 7 -6.66 17.18 6.64
CA ASP A 7 -5.82 16.09 6.14
C ASP A 7 -6.36 14.74 6.61
N ARG A 8 -7.08 14.04 5.72
CA ARG A 8 -7.64 12.73 6.02
C ARG A 8 -6.49 11.73 6.10
N PRO A 9 -6.49 10.80 7.06
CA PRO A 9 -5.42 9.81 7.16
C PRO A 9 -5.34 8.99 5.87
N ILE A 10 -4.12 8.83 5.37
CA ILE A 10 -3.82 8.14 4.12
C ILE A 10 -3.42 6.71 4.46
N VAL A 11 -3.95 5.73 3.72
CA VAL A 11 -3.50 4.34 3.77
C VAL A 11 -2.87 3.99 2.43
N CYS A 12 -1.62 3.51 2.47
CA CYS A 12 -0.92 3.07 1.27
C CYS A 12 -1.19 1.58 0.99
N ILE A 13 -1.37 1.23 -0.27
CA ILE A 13 -1.51 -0.15 -0.72
C ILE A 13 -0.39 -0.47 -1.70
N PHE A 14 0.44 -1.43 -1.34
CA PHE A 14 1.46 -2.03 -2.20
C PHE A 14 0.94 -3.34 -2.79
N GLY A 15 1.27 -3.62 -4.05
CA GLY A 15 0.79 -4.84 -4.71
C GLY A 15 1.21 -4.98 -6.17
N SER A 16 0.84 -6.10 -6.76
CA SER A 16 1.16 -6.44 -8.15
C SER A 16 0.49 -5.52 -9.17
N TYR A 17 1.19 -5.24 -10.27
CA TYR A 17 0.65 -4.53 -11.44
C TYR A 17 -0.07 -5.45 -12.44
N SER A 18 0.09 -6.77 -12.28
CA SER A 18 -0.36 -7.75 -13.28
C SER A 18 -1.83 -8.21 -13.20
N PRO A 19 -2.48 -8.26 -12.02
CA PRO A 19 -3.83 -8.82 -11.93
C PRO A 19 -4.86 -8.10 -12.79
N LYS A 20 -5.87 -8.82 -13.26
CA LYS A 20 -6.93 -8.29 -14.12
C LYS A 20 -8.30 -8.34 -13.43
N PRO A 21 -9.28 -7.53 -13.87
CA PRO A 21 -10.66 -7.63 -13.39
C PRO A 21 -11.18 -9.07 -13.45
N GLY A 22 -11.82 -9.53 -12.37
CA GLY A 22 -12.28 -10.91 -12.20
C GLY A 22 -11.25 -11.87 -11.61
N GLU A 23 -9.97 -11.50 -11.51
CA GLU A 23 -8.97 -12.31 -10.82
C GLU A 23 -9.03 -12.08 -9.30
N PRO A 24 -8.82 -13.11 -8.45
CA PRO A 24 -8.99 -12.99 -7.00
C PRO A 24 -8.23 -11.84 -6.35
N LEU A 25 -6.99 -11.60 -6.78
CA LEU A 25 -6.15 -10.55 -6.20
C LEU A 25 -6.63 -9.14 -6.62
N PHE A 26 -7.20 -9.01 -7.81
CA PHE A 26 -7.81 -7.76 -8.26
C PHE A 26 -9.06 -7.45 -7.43
N GLU A 27 -9.96 -8.42 -7.29
CA GLU A 27 -11.20 -8.27 -6.51
C GLU A 27 -10.92 -7.97 -5.03
N LEU A 28 -9.90 -8.62 -4.46
CA LEU A 28 -9.43 -8.33 -3.11
C LEU A 28 -8.95 -6.87 -2.99
N ALA A 29 -8.12 -6.40 -3.91
CA ALA A 29 -7.62 -5.03 -3.91
C ALA A 29 -8.76 -4.01 -4.05
N TYR A 30 -9.74 -4.29 -4.91
CA TYR A 30 -10.95 -3.48 -5.06
C TYR A 30 -11.74 -3.41 -3.75
N ALA A 31 -12.03 -4.55 -3.14
CA ALA A 31 -12.77 -4.63 -1.88
C ALA A 31 -12.06 -3.89 -0.74
N ILE A 32 -10.73 -4.00 -0.65
CA ILE A 32 -9.92 -3.26 0.32
C ILE A 32 -10.01 -1.76 0.08
N GLY A 33 -9.86 -1.30 -1.18
CA GLY A 33 -10.01 0.11 -1.52
C GLY A 33 -11.37 0.66 -1.12
N GLN A 34 -12.43 -0.09 -1.39
CA GLN A 34 -13.80 0.26 -1.01
C GLN A 34 -13.98 0.31 0.51
N ALA A 35 -13.44 -0.67 1.24
CA ALA A 35 -13.55 -0.73 2.70
C ALA A 35 -12.81 0.43 3.39
N LEU A 36 -11.58 0.74 2.94
CA LEU A 36 -10.79 1.86 3.45
C LEU A 36 -11.50 3.19 3.20
N ALA A 37 -12.07 3.36 2.00
CA ALA A 37 -12.80 4.56 1.66
C ALA A 37 -14.07 4.75 2.52
N LYS A 38 -14.84 3.68 2.72
CA LYS A 38 -16.00 3.66 3.63
C LYS A 38 -15.60 3.98 5.07
N ALA A 39 -14.41 3.56 5.49
CA ALA A 39 -13.84 3.88 6.80
C ALA A 39 -13.25 5.31 6.90
N GLY A 40 -13.28 6.11 5.83
CA GLY A 40 -12.87 7.51 5.84
C GLY A 40 -11.42 7.77 5.42
N PHE A 41 -10.69 6.76 4.98
CA PHE A 41 -9.30 6.90 4.56
C PHE A 41 -9.19 7.34 3.10
N THR A 42 -8.15 8.12 2.81
CA THR A 42 -7.67 8.37 1.44
C THR A 42 -6.77 7.20 1.04
N VAL A 43 -6.94 6.66 -0.16
CA VAL A 43 -6.12 5.54 -0.66
C VAL A 43 -4.93 6.06 -1.46
N CYS A 44 -3.73 5.63 -1.10
CA CYS A 44 -2.49 5.91 -1.83
C CYS A 44 -1.91 4.64 -2.43
N ASN A 45 -1.48 4.66 -3.68
CA ASN A 45 -0.79 3.53 -4.32
C ASN A 45 0.17 4.01 -5.43
N GLY A 46 0.74 3.09 -6.20
CA GLY A 46 1.68 3.42 -7.29
C GLY A 46 1.06 4.01 -8.56
N GLY A 47 -0.27 4.11 -8.64
CA GLY A 47 -0.98 4.83 -9.69
C GLY A 47 -1.16 4.11 -11.02
N TYR A 48 -0.65 2.89 -11.20
CA TYR A 48 -0.72 2.16 -12.48
C TYR A 48 -1.81 1.08 -12.48
N ASP A 49 -1.55 -0.06 -13.14
CA ASP A 49 -2.48 -1.16 -13.37
C ASP A 49 -2.57 -2.14 -12.19
N GLY A 50 -3.34 -3.21 -12.38
CA GLY A 50 -3.44 -4.31 -11.43
C GLY A 50 -4.09 -3.92 -10.12
N THR A 51 -3.46 -4.31 -9.01
CA THR A 51 -3.98 -4.01 -7.66
C THR A 51 -4.06 -2.51 -7.37
N MET A 52 -3.21 -1.69 -8.02
CA MET A 52 -3.25 -0.24 -7.92
C MET A 52 -4.50 0.34 -8.59
N LEU A 53 -4.84 -0.15 -9.78
CA LEU A 53 -6.08 0.21 -10.47
C LEU A 53 -7.29 -0.22 -9.65
N ALA A 54 -7.34 -1.48 -9.23
CA ALA A 54 -8.45 -2.05 -8.47
C ALA A 54 -8.73 -1.29 -7.17
N SER A 55 -7.69 -1.03 -6.38
CA SER A 55 -7.84 -0.33 -5.11
C SER A 55 -8.23 1.15 -5.28
N ALA A 56 -7.71 1.83 -6.30
CA ALA A 56 -8.14 3.19 -6.64
C ALA A 56 -9.61 3.20 -7.08
N GLN A 57 -10.01 2.26 -7.93
CA GLN A 57 -11.39 2.10 -8.38
C GLN A 57 -12.35 1.92 -7.19
N GLY A 58 -12.09 0.94 -6.32
CA GLY A 58 -12.95 0.67 -5.16
C GLY A 58 -13.05 1.86 -4.22
N ALA A 59 -11.97 2.61 -4.02
CA ALA A 59 -11.97 3.82 -3.20
C ALA A 59 -12.77 4.96 -3.84
N LYS A 60 -12.60 5.16 -5.15
CA LYS A 60 -13.26 6.21 -5.91
C LYS A 60 -14.77 6.01 -5.98
N GLU A 61 -15.21 4.78 -6.25
CA GLU A 61 -16.63 4.41 -6.28
C GLU A 61 -17.29 4.54 -4.89
N ALA A 62 -16.53 4.38 -3.81
CA ALA A 62 -16.98 4.64 -2.44
C ALA A 62 -16.90 6.14 -2.04
N GLY A 63 -16.62 7.04 -2.98
CA GLY A 63 -16.66 8.49 -2.76
C GLY A 63 -15.47 9.07 -2.02
N ARG A 64 -14.31 8.39 -2.03
CA ARG A 64 -13.07 8.93 -1.45
C ARG A 64 -12.01 9.25 -2.50
N ALA A 65 -11.11 10.14 -2.10
CA ALA A 65 -10.00 10.58 -2.91
C ALA A 65 -8.91 9.51 -2.99
N THR A 66 -8.15 9.55 -4.07
CA THR A 66 -7.07 8.61 -4.37
C THR A 66 -5.80 9.37 -4.76
N ILE A 67 -4.65 8.81 -4.37
CA ILE A 67 -3.34 9.36 -4.67
C ILE A 67 -2.52 8.29 -5.40
N GLY A 68 -1.96 8.65 -6.54
CA GLY A 68 -1.07 7.79 -7.33
C GLY A 68 0.34 8.35 -7.31
N VAL A 69 1.31 7.60 -6.80
CA VAL A 69 2.72 7.99 -6.80
C VAL A 69 3.44 7.29 -7.94
N THR A 70 3.58 7.99 -9.08
CA THR A 70 4.15 7.46 -10.31
C THR A 70 5.66 7.68 -10.39
N CYS A 71 6.35 6.94 -11.26
CA CYS A 71 7.77 7.11 -11.49
C CYS A 71 8.19 6.98 -12.95
N SER A 72 9.01 7.92 -13.43
CA SER A 72 9.45 7.98 -14.83
C SER A 72 10.24 6.75 -15.30
N ILE A 73 11.04 6.13 -14.41
CA ILE A 73 11.86 4.95 -14.71
C ILE A 73 11.03 3.77 -15.24
N PHE A 74 9.79 3.61 -14.79
CA PHE A 74 8.95 2.49 -15.19
C PHE A 74 8.49 2.57 -16.65
N GLY A 75 8.39 3.77 -17.21
CA GLY A 75 8.07 3.95 -18.63
C GLY A 75 9.16 3.42 -19.55
N GLY A 76 10.43 3.71 -19.22
CA GLY A 76 11.58 3.21 -19.96
C GLY A 76 11.69 1.69 -19.93
N TYR A 77 11.51 1.07 -18.76
CA TYR A 77 11.54 -0.39 -18.62
C TYR A 77 10.42 -1.09 -19.41
N ARG A 78 9.22 -0.49 -19.47
CA ARG A 78 8.06 -1.05 -20.17
C ARG A 78 7.99 -0.66 -21.66
N GLY A 79 8.91 0.16 -22.15
CA GLY A 79 8.93 0.62 -23.54
C GLY A 79 7.74 1.50 -23.92
N GLN A 80 7.06 2.12 -22.96
CA GLN A 80 5.90 2.98 -23.20
C GLN A 80 5.77 4.09 -22.16
N THR A 81 5.17 5.22 -22.55
CA THR A 81 4.85 6.27 -21.58
C THR A 81 3.72 5.81 -20.67
N LEU A 82 3.97 5.71 -19.37
CA LEU A 82 2.95 5.37 -18.39
C LEU A 82 2.28 6.62 -17.85
N LYS A 83 0.97 6.56 -17.66
CA LYS A 83 0.17 7.58 -16.99
C LYS A 83 -0.50 6.98 -15.78
N ALA A 84 -0.80 7.80 -14.78
CA ALA A 84 -1.69 7.39 -13.70
C ALA A 84 -3.04 6.92 -14.27
N ASN A 85 -3.63 5.90 -13.65
CA ASN A 85 -4.93 5.39 -14.05
C ASN A 85 -6.04 6.43 -13.78
N HIS A 86 -7.18 6.29 -14.47
CA HIS A 86 -8.25 7.29 -14.44
C HIS A 86 -9.00 7.39 -13.10
N PHE A 87 -8.72 6.50 -12.14
CA PHE A 87 -9.27 6.57 -10.80
C PHE A 87 -8.38 7.36 -9.84
N ILE A 88 -7.21 7.86 -10.27
CA ILE A 88 -6.32 8.71 -9.47
C ILE A 88 -6.77 10.17 -9.52
N ASP A 89 -7.08 10.76 -8.36
CA ASP A 89 -7.42 12.18 -8.22
C ASP A 89 -6.20 13.09 -8.17
N ARG A 90 -5.15 12.64 -7.48
CA ARG A 90 -3.91 13.37 -7.32
C ARG A 90 -2.73 12.49 -7.70
N GLU A 91 -1.99 12.90 -8.71
CA GLU A 91 -0.72 12.29 -9.07
C GLU A 91 0.45 13.00 -8.37
N ILE A 92 1.37 12.22 -7.82
CA ILE A 92 2.67 12.68 -7.33
C ILE A 92 3.74 11.97 -8.15
N HIS A 93 4.49 12.73 -8.94
CA HIS A 93 5.48 12.18 -9.86
C HIS A 93 6.89 12.25 -9.27
N HIS A 94 7.66 11.16 -9.41
CA HIS A 94 9.07 11.10 -9.02
C HIS A 94 9.95 10.51 -10.11
N ASP A 95 11.22 10.91 -10.16
CA ASP A 95 12.19 10.35 -11.12
C ASP A 95 13.03 9.21 -10.55
N ASN A 96 12.82 8.86 -9.28
CA ASN A 96 13.60 7.84 -8.58
C ASN A 96 12.67 6.93 -7.77
N VAL A 97 12.87 5.61 -7.90
CA VAL A 97 12.11 4.58 -7.19
C VAL A 97 12.19 4.75 -5.68
N LEU A 98 13.36 5.04 -5.10
CA LEU A 98 13.50 5.21 -3.65
C LEU A 98 12.74 6.43 -3.13
N ALA A 99 12.81 7.55 -3.85
CA ALA A 99 12.05 8.76 -3.50
C ALA A 99 10.54 8.52 -3.58
N ARG A 100 10.09 7.77 -4.60
CA ARG A 100 8.69 7.32 -4.72
C ARG A 100 8.25 6.49 -3.52
N ILE A 101 9.05 5.49 -3.11
CA ILE A 101 8.68 4.62 -1.98
C ILE A 101 8.71 5.41 -0.67
N ASP A 102 9.72 6.24 -0.44
CA ASP A 102 9.82 7.12 0.74
C ASP A 102 8.61 8.06 0.86
N ALA A 103 8.21 8.68 -0.25
CA ALA A 103 7.03 9.56 -0.28
C ALA A 103 5.75 8.82 0.10
N MET A 104 5.51 7.62 -0.45
CA MET A 104 4.35 6.80 -0.09
C MET A 104 4.38 6.40 1.40
N ILE A 105 5.55 6.06 1.93
CA ILE A 105 5.72 5.69 3.33
C ILE A 105 5.41 6.88 4.24
N ARG A 106 6.07 8.03 4.05
CA ARG A 106 5.97 9.19 4.94
C ARG A 106 4.60 9.85 4.94
N MET A 107 3.92 9.83 3.80
CA MET A 107 2.59 10.43 3.65
C MET A 107 1.48 9.59 4.29
N SER A 108 1.72 8.29 4.49
CA SER A 108 0.69 7.35 4.93
C SER A 108 0.76 7.08 6.43
N ARG A 109 -0.39 6.77 7.02
CA ARG A 109 -0.56 6.39 8.44
C ARG A 109 -0.92 4.91 8.65
N GLY A 110 -1.10 4.17 7.55
CA GLY A 110 -1.34 2.72 7.53
C GLY A 110 -0.96 2.11 6.18
N TYR A 111 -0.75 0.79 6.14
CA TYR A 111 -0.15 0.12 4.98
C TYR A 111 -0.74 -1.27 4.72
N VAL A 112 -1.26 -1.51 3.53
CA VAL A 112 -1.67 -2.84 3.07
C VAL A 112 -0.64 -3.37 2.08
N VAL A 113 -0.19 -4.61 2.27
CA VAL A 113 0.77 -5.26 1.37
C VAL A 113 0.15 -6.50 0.76
N LEU A 114 -0.20 -6.39 -0.51
CA LEU A 114 -0.80 -7.49 -1.28
C LEU A 114 0.28 -8.34 -1.95
N GLU A 115 -0.11 -9.48 -2.50
CA GLU A 115 0.78 -10.27 -3.34
C GLU A 115 1.35 -9.43 -4.50
N GLY A 116 2.64 -9.67 -4.78
CA GLY A 116 3.41 -8.82 -5.67
C GLY A 116 4.70 -9.46 -6.16
N GLY A 117 5.37 -8.76 -7.07
CA GLY A 117 6.70 -9.12 -7.56
C GLY A 117 7.81 -8.47 -6.75
N THR A 118 8.99 -8.33 -7.36
CA THR A 118 10.16 -7.70 -6.73
C THR A 118 9.92 -6.25 -6.35
N GLY A 119 9.14 -5.49 -7.12
CA GLY A 119 8.79 -4.10 -6.77
C GLY A 119 8.02 -3.98 -5.45
N THR A 120 7.02 -4.85 -5.25
CA THR A 120 6.25 -4.91 -4.01
C THR A 120 7.10 -5.39 -2.83
N LEU A 121 8.03 -6.32 -3.06
CA LEU A 121 9.00 -6.73 -2.02
C LEU A 121 9.88 -5.55 -1.61
N SER A 122 10.39 -4.76 -2.56
CA SER A 122 11.22 -3.60 -2.26
C SER A 122 10.46 -2.53 -1.47
N GLU A 123 9.19 -2.28 -1.82
CA GLU A 123 8.29 -1.39 -1.07
C GLU A 123 8.10 -1.89 0.38
N PHE A 124 7.84 -3.18 0.55
CA PHE A 124 7.69 -3.80 1.86
C PHE A 124 8.99 -3.77 2.68
N GLY A 125 10.13 -4.09 2.07
CA GLY A 125 11.42 -4.10 2.76
C GLY A 125 11.80 -2.72 3.29
N LEU A 126 11.58 -1.66 2.51
CA LEU A 126 11.85 -0.30 2.97
C LEU A 126 10.87 0.14 4.07
N LEU A 127 9.57 -0.20 3.93
CA LEU A 127 8.58 0.04 4.97
C LEU A 127 8.96 -0.66 6.28
N TRP A 128 9.36 -1.93 6.21
CA TRP A 128 9.80 -2.71 7.36
C TRP A 128 10.95 -2.00 8.09
N GLU A 129 11.98 -1.57 7.35
CA GLU A 129 13.12 -0.86 7.95
C GLU A 129 12.67 0.43 8.65
N TYR A 130 11.76 1.19 8.02
CA TYR A 130 11.26 2.44 8.58
C TYR A 130 10.52 2.22 9.90
N VAL A 131 9.66 1.19 9.95
CA VAL A 131 8.92 0.82 11.16
C VAL A 131 9.86 0.28 12.23
N ALA A 132 10.78 -0.64 11.87
CA ALA A 132 11.70 -1.28 12.80
C ALA A 132 12.65 -0.29 13.49
N LYS A 133 12.99 0.82 12.82
CA LYS A 133 13.86 1.89 13.33
C LYS A 133 13.08 3.07 13.93
N GLY A 134 11.75 3.03 13.93
CA GLY A 134 10.91 4.14 14.41
C GLY A 134 11.07 5.42 13.58
N LEU A 135 11.42 5.29 12.29
CA LEU A 135 11.58 6.43 11.37
C LEU A 135 10.24 6.98 10.88
N VAL A 136 9.17 6.24 11.11
CA VAL A 136 7.79 6.68 10.97
C VAL A 136 7.03 6.30 12.23
N GLU A 137 6.19 7.22 12.71
CA GLU A 137 5.24 6.88 13.75
C GLU A 137 4.08 6.11 13.11
N PRO A 138 3.91 4.80 13.38
CA PRO A 138 2.68 4.15 13.02
C PRO A 138 1.54 4.93 13.66
N GLY A 139 0.54 5.34 12.88
CA GLY A 139 -0.69 5.84 13.45
C GLY A 139 -1.29 4.79 14.40
N PRO A 140 -2.24 5.13 15.28
CA PRO A 140 -2.88 4.19 16.20
C PRO A 140 -3.55 2.98 15.50
N SER A 141 -3.59 2.99 14.16
CA SER A 141 -4.16 1.97 13.28
C SER A 141 -3.13 1.50 12.24
N SER A 142 -1.90 1.15 12.62
CA SER A 142 -0.96 0.46 11.71
C SER A 142 -1.45 -0.96 11.41
N LEU A 143 -2.47 -1.03 10.57
CA LEU A 143 -2.95 -2.26 9.97
C LEU A 143 -1.94 -2.66 8.91
N SER A 144 -1.26 -3.79 9.10
CA SER A 144 -0.45 -4.46 8.08
C SER A 144 -1.14 -5.78 7.73
N VAL A 145 -1.89 -5.78 6.64
CA VAL A 145 -2.44 -7.02 6.06
C VAL A 145 -1.47 -7.50 5.00
N ILE A 146 -0.88 -8.67 5.23
CA ILE A 146 -0.11 -9.42 4.24
C ILE A 146 -1.04 -10.53 3.75
N SER A 147 -1.50 -10.46 2.51
CA SER A 147 -2.22 -11.56 1.88
C SER A 147 -1.29 -12.24 0.89
N GLY A 148 -1.07 -13.55 1.04
CA GLY A 148 -0.47 -14.37 0.00
C GLY A 148 0.39 -15.55 0.44
N ASN A 149 0.30 -16.66 -0.29
CA ASN A 149 1.02 -17.90 0.01
C ASN A 149 2.48 -17.86 -0.51
N ARG A 150 2.83 -16.87 -1.33
CA ARG A 150 4.09 -16.82 -2.08
C ARG A 150 5.29 -16.32 -1.28
N TRP A 151 5.07 -15.66 -0.14
CA TRP A 151 6.12 -15.11 0.73
C TRP A 151 6.58 -16.08 1.83
N LEU A 152 5.91 -17.22 1.99
CA LEU A 152 6.09 -18.15 3.11
C LEU A 152 6.98 -19.36 2.79
N SER A 153 7.55 -19.48 1.58
CA SER A 153 8.42 -20.62 1.21
C SER A 153 9.91 -20.43 1.52
N GLY A 154 10.29 -19.35 2.20
CA GLY A 154 11.65 -19.14 2.73
C GLY A 154 11.72 -19.56 4.20
N SER A 155 12.34 -20.70 4.48
CA SER A 155 12.62 -21.14 5.85
C SER A 155 13.63 -20.18 6.50
N PHE A 156 13.16 -19.32 7.40
CA PHE A 156 14.04 -18.56 8.30
C PHE A 156 14.32 -19.40 9.56
N PRO A 157 15.54 -19.33 10.13
CA PRO A 157 15.84 -20.05 11.36
C PRO A 157 14.93 -19.53 12.47
N SER A 158 14.14 -20.45 13.02
CA SER A 158 13.27 -20.19 14.15
C SER A 158 14.11 -19.86 15.38
N ALA A 159 13.81 -18.73 16.03
CA ALA A 159 14.08 -18.61 17.45
C ALA A 159 13.26 -19.71 18.17
N PRO A 160 13.80 -20.36 19.20
CA PRO A 160 13.16 -21.53 19.78
C PRO A 160 11.85 -21.10 20.46
N GLY A 161 10.70 -21.61 19.97
CA GLY A 161 9.47 -21.60 20.76
C GLY A 161 8.12 -21.41 20.08
N THR A 162 7.97 -21.17 18.77
CA THR A 162 6.62 -21.04 18.18
C THR A 162 6.52 -21.58 16.75
N ALA A 163 5.77 -22.67 16.59
CA ALA A 163 5.17 -23.09 15.33
C ALA A 163 4.05 -22.12 14.94
N GLY A 164 3.85 -21.95 13.62
CA GLY A 164 3.31 -20.74 13.02
C GLY A 164 1.88 -20.33 13.39
N THR A 165 1.69 -19.01 13.51
CA THR A 165 0.52 -18.24 13.04
C THR A 165 0.97 -16.78 12.94
N PHE A 166 1.02 -16.19 11.73
CA PHE A 166 1.18 -14.74 11.57
C PHE A 166 -0.18 -14.09 11.84
N THR A 167 -0.33 -13.44 12.99
CA THR A 167 -1.49 -12.62 13.34
C THR A 167 -0.97 -11.30 13.88
N ALA A 168 -1.34 -10.21 13.22
CA ALA A 168 -1.09 -8.86 13.70
C ALA A 168 -1.84 -8.66 15.04
N LEU A 169 -1.10 -8.46 16.13
CA LEU A 169 -1.65 -8.01 17.42
C LEU A 169 -0.69 -7.01 18.09
N ILE A 170 -1.07 -5.74 17.97
CA ILE A 170 -0.88 -4.58 18.86
C ILE A 170 -0.03 -4.82 20.13
N PRO A 171 0.99 -4.00 20.44
CA PRO A 171 1.62 -4.03 21.76
C PRO A 171 0.61 -3.60 22.83
N ARG A 172 0.35 -4.48 23.81
CA ARG A 172 -0.36 -4.09 25.03
C ARG A 172 0.44 -3.01 25.74
N ASN A 173 -0.27 -1.92 26.00
CA ASN A 173 0.12 -0.78 26.83
C ASN A 173 0.98 -1.19 28.04
N ARG A 174 2.19 -0.65 28.15
CA ARG A 174 2.83 -0.46 29.47
C ARG A 174 2.93 1.05 29.68
N SER A 175 2.02 1.55 30.51
CA SER A 175 2.12 2.86 31.14
C SER A 175 3.22 2.83 32.21
N PRO A 176 3.69 4.00 32.68
CA PRO A 176 5.09 4.43 32.76
C PRO A 176 5.98 3.65 33.73
#